data_AF-A0A5B0MDG0-F1
#
_entry.id   AF-A0A5B0MDG0-F1
#
_cell.length_a   1.000
_cell.length_b   1.000
_cell.length_c   1.000
_cell.angle_alpha   90.00
_cell.angle_beta   90.00
_cell.angle_gamma   90.00
#
_symmetry.space_group_name_H-M   'P 1'
#
loop_
_entity.id
_entity.type
_entity.pdbx_description
1 polymer ?
#
loop_
_entity_poly.entity_id
_entity_poly.type
_entity_poly.pdbx_seq_one_letter_code
_entity_poly.pdbx_strand_id
1 'polypeptide(L)'
;MDNHRIHHRGRIQEICEANHVLLIYLPPYSPDFNPIEKVFSVLKSCLKRAQILNGNWGDAELIKNFLPTFVTPGLMRSLYSSCGYSWFLLFLIFNCMISLRIYCFIFLISEVFPIFFSLTS
;
A
#
# COMPACT_ATOMS: atom_id res chain seq x y z
N MET A 1 2.47 8.92 3.06
CA MET A 1 3.74 8.15 3.09
C MET A 1 4.23 8.10 4.52
N ASP A 2 4.78 6.98 4.97
CA ASP A 2 5.36 6.94 6.33
C ASP A 2 6.57 7.90 6.42
N ASN A 3 6.99 8.21 7.65
CA ASN A 3 8.00 9.26 7.89
C ASN A 3 9.44 8.73 7.87
N HIS A 4 9.68 7.53 7.32
CA HIS A 4 11.01 6.94 7.32
C HIS A 4 11.99 7.79 6.50
N ARG A 5 13.23 7.94 6.99
CA ARG A 5 14.26 8.84 6.40
C ARG A 5 14.55 8.58 4.92
N ILE A 6 14.23 7.38 4.41
CA ILE A 6 14.41 7.00 3.00
C ILE A 6 13.41 7.71 2.08
N HIS A 7 12.23 8.08 2.60
CA HIS A 7 11.18 8.75 1.82
C HIS A 7 11.41 10.26 1.70
N HIS A 8 12.28 10.82 2.56
CA HIS A 8 12.68 12.23 2.53
C HIS A 8 13.88 12.51 1.63
N ARG A 9 14.46 11.46 1.05
CA ARG A 9 15.67 11.55 0.22
C ARG A 9 15.31 11.17 -1.21
N GLY A 10 15.89 11.86 -2.18
CA GLY A 10 15.70 11.60 -3.60
C GLY A 10 14.59 12.45 -4.23
N ARG A 11 14.05 11.98 -5.36
CA ARG A 11 13.19 12.77 -6.27
C ARG A 11 11.69 12.55 -6.05
N ILE A 12 11.29 11.98 -4.91
CA ILE A 12 9.89 11.60 -4.65
C ILE A 12 8.97 12.83 -4.70
N GLN A 13 9.37 13.93 -4.05
CA GLN A 13 8.62 15.17 -4.09
C GLN A 13 8.49 15.73 -5.52
N GLU A 14 9.60 15.82 -6.26
CA GLU A 14 9.59 16.28 -7.66
C GLU A 14 8.66 15.44 -8.55
N ILE A 15 8.72 14.11 -8.40
CA ILE A 15 7.89 13.17 -9.16
C ILE A 15 6.42 13.35 -8.79
N CYS A 16 6.10 13.49 -7.50
CA CYS A 16 4.73 13.75 -7.06
C CYS A 16 4.19 15.07 -7.62
N GLU A 17 4.97 16.15 -7.53
CA GLU A 17 4.60 17.47 -8.05
C GLU A 17 4.38 17.44 -9.57
N ALA A 18 5.28 16.80 -10.33
CA ALA A 18 5.18 16.65 -11.78
C ALA A 18 3.94 15.85 -12.22
N ASN A 19 3.40 14.99 -11.35
CA ASN A 19 2.20 14.19 -11.62
C ASN A 19 0.94 14.74 -10.93
N HIS A 20 0.99 15.95 -10.36
CA HIS A 20 -0.11 16.55 -9.60
C HIS A 20 -0.61 15.66 -8.44
N VAL A 21 0.30 14.88 -7.85
CA VAL A 21 0.04 14.03 -6.69
C VAL A 21 0.40 14.79 -5.42
N LEU A 22 -0.53 14.86 -4.48
CA LEU A 22 -0.29 15.46 -3.18
C LEU A 22 0.50 14.49 -2.28
N LEU A 23 1.74 14.84 -1.97
CA LEU A 23 2.59 14.09 -1.05
C LEU A 23 2.34 14.52 0.40
N ILE A 24 1.81 13.62 1.22
CA ILE A 24 1.57 13.85 2.66
C ILE A 24 2.41 12.85 3.45
N TYR A 25 3.26 13.35 4.35
CA TYR A 25 4.00 12.54 5.31
C TYR A 25 3.21 12.36 6.60
N LEU A 26 3.26 11.15 7.15
CA LEU A 26 2.68 10.87 8.46
C LEU A 26 3.55 11.48 9.59
N PRO A 27 2.98 11.78 10.77
CA PRO A 27 3.78 12.11 11.94
C PRO A 27 4.73 10.96 12.29
N PRO A 28 5.89 11.25 12.93
CA PRO A 28 6.80 10.20 13.39
C PRO A 28 6.08 9.14 14.23
N TYR A 29 6.49 7.87 14.07
CA TYR A 29 5.97 6.73 14.84
C TYR A 29 4.44 6.60 14.86
N SER A 30 3.77 6.95 13.77
CA SER A 30 2.30 6.87 13.65
C SER A 30 1.85 5.75 12.70
N PRO A 31 2.15 4.46 12.99
CA PRO A 31 1.74 3.35 12.14
C PRO A 31 0.22 3.20 12.06
N ASP A 32 -0.52 3.65 13.09
CA ASP A 32 -1.99 3.61 13.13
C ASP A 32 -2.64 4.46 12.03
N PHE A 33 -1.92 5.48 11.55
CA PHE A 33 -2.34 6.32 10.44
C PHE A 33 -1.87 5.81 9.08
N ASN A 34 -1.23 4.64 8.99
CA ASN A 34 -0.77 4.08 7.72
C ASN A 34 -1.72 2.97 7.24
N PRO A 35 -2.63 3.23 6.28
CA PRO A 35 -3.60 2.23 5.83
C PRO A 35 -2.94 1.00 5.23
N ILE A 36 -1.73 1.13 4.68
CA ILE A 36 -1.06 0.01 4.02
C ILE A 36 -0.65 -1.09 5.00
N GLU A 37 -0.28 -0.75 6.24
CA GLU A 37 0.02 -1.73 7.28
C GLU A 37 -1.20 -2.60 7.57
N LYS A 38 -2.38 -1.97 7.62
CA LYS A 38 -3.65 -2.69 7.80
C LYS A 38 -4.00 -3.54 6.57
N VAL A 39 -3.78 -3.01 5.35
CA VAL A 39 -3.95 -3.80 4.12
C VAL A 39 -3.07 -5.04 4.14
N PHE A 40 -1.79 -4.92 4.52
CA PHE A 40 -0.87 -6.06 4.63
C PHE A 40 -1.29 -7.04 5.72
N SER A 41 -1.75 -6.56 6.87
CA SER A 41 -2.26 -7.42 7.95
C SER A 41 -3.45 -8.27 7.49
N VAL A 42 -4.41 -7.65 6.80
CA VAL A 42 -5.58 -8.36 6.27
C VAL A 42 -5.18 -9.31 5.13
N LEU A 43 -4.30 -8.88 4.21
CA LEU A 43 -3.79 -9.73 3.13
C LEU A 43 -3.11 -10.99 3.69
N LYS A 44 -2.19 -10.83 4.64
CA LYS A 44 -1.52 -11.96 5.32
C LYS A 44 -2.53 -12.92 5.96
N SER A 45 -3.54 -12.36 6.62
CA SER A 45 -4.62 -13.15 7.23
C SER A 45 -5.43 -13.93 6.20
N CYS A 46 -5.75 -13.33 5.04
CA CYS A 46 -6.43 -13.99 3.94
C CYS A 46 -5.59 -15.13 3.34
N LEU A 47 -4.32 -14.85 3.03
CA LEU A 47 -3.40 -15.83 2.45
C LEU A 47 -3.19 -17.02 3.40
N LYS A 48 -3.05 -16.76 4.70
CA LYS A 48 -2.94 -17.80 5.73
C LYS A 48 -4.19 -18.68 5.80
N ARG A 49 -5.39 -18.10 5.69
CA ARG A 49 -6.65 -18.86 5.66
C ARG A 49 -6.80 -19.67 4.37
N ALA A 50 -6.34 -19.15 3.25
CA ALA A 50 -6.43 -19.82 1.96
C ALA A 50 -5.41 -20.98 1.82
N GLN A 51 -4.35 -20.99 2.65
CA GLN A 51 -3.27 -21.99 2.61
C GLN A 51 -2.67 -22.19 1.21
N ILE A 52 -2.57 -21.11 0.42
CA ILE A 52 -2.08 -21.16 -0.97
C ILE A 52 -0.57 -20.91 -1.11
N LEU A 53 0.09 -20.46 -0.03
CA LEU A 53 1.51 -20.13 -0.05
C LEU A 53 2.36 -21.35 0.29
N ASN A 54 3.43 -21.56 -0.48
CA ASN A 54 4.34 -22.69 -0.35
C ASN A 54 5.72 -22.29 0.23
N GLY A 55 5.93 -21.01 0.54
CA GLY A 55 7.18 -20.48 1.09
C GLY A 55 8.30 -20.37 0.06
N ASN A 56 7.99 -20.35 -1.24
CA ASN A 56 8.97 -20.27 -2.32
C ASN A 56 8.70 -19.07 -3.24
N TRP A 57 9.62 -18.80 -4.18
CA TRP A 57 9.55 -17.66 -5.09
C TRP A 57 8.29 -17.61 -5.97
N GLY A 58 7.64 -18.75 -6.22
CA GLY A 58 6.37 -18.84 -6.95
C GLY A 58 5.18 -18.21 -6.22
N ASP A 59 5.27 -18.03 -4.90
CA ASP A 59 4.25 -17.37 -4.10
C ASP A 59 4.04 -15.91 -4.52
N ALA A 60 5.07 -15.25 -5.04
CA ALA A 60 4.96 -13.87 -5.49
C ALA A 60 3.91 -13.71 -6.59
N GLU A 61 3.84 -14.67 -7.52
CA GLU A 61 2.88 -14.64 -8.61
C GLU A 61 1.45 -14.97 -8.12
N LEU A 62 1.34 -15.87 -7.14
CA LEU A 62 0.07 -16.15 -6.48
C LEU A 62 -0.47 -14.92 -5.74
N ILE A 63 0.41 -14.21 -5.00
CA ILE A 63 0.04 -12.97 -4.30
C ILE A 63 -0.41 -11.90 -5.30
N LYS A 64 0.30 -11.72 -6.42
CA LYS A 64 -0.10 -10.78 -7.47
C LYS A 64 -1.48 -11.10 -8.05
N ASN A 65 -1.76 -12.36 -8.33
CA ASN A 65 -3.06 -12.79 -8.87
C ASN A 65 -4.18 -12.72 -7.82
N PHE A 66 -3.85 -12.87 -6.53
CA PHE A 66 -4.80 -12.75 -5.44
C PHE A 66 -5.19 -11.30 -5.14
N LEU A 67 -4.26 -10.35 -5.28
CA LEU A 67 -4.47 -8.94 -4.94
C LEU A 67 -5.75 -8.32 -5.57
N PRO A 68 -6.04 -8.46 -6.87
CA PRO A 68 -7.26 -7.91 -7.47
C PRO A 68 -8.56 -8.48 -6.90
N THR A 69 -8.54 -9.74 -6.44
CA THR A 69 -9.72 -10.40 -5.84
C THR A 69 -9.97 -9.93 -4.41
N PHE A 70 -8.91 -9.48 -3.74
CA PHE A 70 -8.92 -9.06 -2.34
C PHE A 70 -9.22 -7.57 -2.17
N VAL A 71 -8.68 -6.72 -3.05
CA VAL A 71 -8.78 -5.27 -2.98
C VAL A 71 -10.14 -4.80 -3.49
N THR A 72 -11.13 -4.74 -2.60
CA THR A 72 -12.47 -4.22 -2.90
C THR A 72 -12.62 -2.77 -2.43
N PRO A 73 -13.48 -1.95 -3.08
CA PRO A 73 -13.76 -0.59 -2.62
C PRO A 73 -14.31 -0.52 -1.18
N GLY A 74 -15.13 -1.50 -0.79
CA GLY A 74 -15.68 -1.60 0.56
C GLY A 74 -14.61 -1.86 1.61
N LEU A 75 -13.69 -2.81 1.34
CA LEU A 75 -12.56 -3.09 2.21
C LEU A 75 -11.68 -1.85 2.36
N MET A 76 -11.28 -1.23 1.25
CA MET A 76 -10.40 -0.07 1.28
C MET A 76 -11.05 1.11 2.02
N ARG A 77 -12.35 1.35 1.83
CA ARG A 77 -13.09 2.36 2.62
C ARG A 77 -13.03 2.08 4.12
N SER A 78 -13.25 0.84 4.53
CA SER A 78 -13.22 0.44 5.95
C SER A 78 -11.83 0.63 6.55
N LEU A 79 -10.77 0.19 5.85
CA LEU A 79 -9.39 0.28 6.34
C LEU A 79 -8.94 1.73 6.52
N TYR A 80 -9.19 2.59 5.54
CA TYR A 80 -8.85 4.00 5.66
C TYR A 80 -9.68 4.72 6.72
N SER A 81 -10.98 4.43 6.82
CA SER A 81 -11.82 4.99 7.89
C SER A 81 -11.29 4.62 9.27
N SER A 82 -10.78 3.40 9.44
CA SER A 82 -10.19 2.95 10.70
C SER A 82 -8.86 3.65 11.05
N CYS A 83 -8.22 4.33 10.10
CA CYS A 83 -7.05 5.18 10.31
C CYS A 83 -7.41 6.65 10.55
N GLY A 84 -8.70 6.99 10.65
CA GLY A 84 -9.17 8.36 10.88
C GLY A 84 -9.37 9.20 9.63
N TYR A 85 -9.27 8.61 8.43
CA TYR A 85 -9.49 9.34 7.18
C TYR A 85 -10.97 9.51 6.89
N SER A 86 -11.38 10.76 6.66
CA SER A 86 -12.77 11.11 6.33
C SER A 86 -13.17 10.67 4.92
N TRP A 87 -14.47 10.57 4.68
CA TRP A 87 -15.04 10.23 3.36
C TRP A 87 -14.58 11.20 2.27
N PHE A 88 -14.35 12.47 2.60
CA PHE A 88 -13.85 13.48 1.66
C PHE A 88 -12.40 13.20 1.22
N LEU A 89 -11.53 12.84 2.18
CA LEU A 89 -10.16 12.43 1.85
C LEU A 89 -10.15 11.12 1.05
N LEU A 90 -11.04 10.19 1.40
CA LEU A 90 -11.24 8.95 0.66
C LEU A 90 -11.68 9.21 -0.78
N PHE A 91 -12.61 10.13 -0.99
CA PHE A 91 -13.05 10.50 -2.34
C PHE A 91 -11.87 11.01 -3.18
N LEU A 92 -11.00 11.86 -2.63
CA LEU A 92 -9.79 12.32 -3.32
C LEU A 92 -8.81 11.18 -3.62
N ILE A 93 -8.55 10.31 -2.64
CA ILE A 93 -7.64 9.17 -2.79
C ILE A 93 -8.17 8.16 -3.82
N PHE A 94 -9.47 7.84 -3.81
CA PHE A 94 -10.07 6.90 -4.74
C PHE A 94 -10.24 7.46 -6.15
N ASN A 95 -10.55 8.75 -6.33
CA ASN A 95 -10.56 9.36 -7.66
C ASN A 95 -9.13 9.45 -8.24
N CYS A 96 -8.13 9.70 -7.38
CA CYS A 96 -6.72 9.67 -7.77
C CYS A 96 -6.27 8.23 -8.14
N MET A 97 -6.64 7.22 -7.36
CA MET A 97 -6.34 5.80 -7.63
C MET A 97 -7.09 5.19 -8.83
N ILE A 98 -8.29 5.69 -9.15
CA ILE A 98 -9.05 5.23 -10.33
C ILE A 98 -8.51 5.90 -11.61
N SER A 99 -8.04 7.14 -11.52
CA SER A 99 -7.39 7.84 -12.64
C SER A 99 -5.97 7.33 -12.90
N LEU A 100 -5.23 6.99 -11.84
CA LEU A 100 -3.95 6.28 -11.88
C LEU A 100 -4.17 4.79 -11.66
N ARG A 101 -4.82 4.12 -12.62
CA ARG A 101 -4.94 2.65 -12.64
C ARG A 101 -3.59 2.04 -12.22
N ILE A 102 -3.58 1.38 -11.06
CA ILE A 102 -2.59 0.36 -10.68
C ILE A 102 -1.18 0.89 -10.31
N TYR A 103 -0.75 2.07 -10.78
CA TYR A 103 0.64 2.52 -10.62
C TYR A 103 1.09 2.70 -9.17
N CYS A 104 0.27 3.21 -8.24
CA CYS A 104 0.77 3.45 -6.88
C CYS A 104 0.93 2.17 -6.04
N PHE A 105 0.15 1.11 -6.34
CA PHE A 105 0.26 -0.18 -5.66
C PHE A 105 1.32 -1.07 -6.33
N ILE A 106 1.45 -1.02 -7.65
CA ILE A 106 2.54 -1.68 -8.37
C ILE A 106 3.88 -0.98 -8.11
N PHE A 107 3.97 0.35 -8.05
CA PHE A 107 5.23 1.05 -7.78
C PHE A 107 5.75 0.74 -6.37
N LEU A 108 4.86 0.60 -5.39
CA LEU A 108 5.26 0.16 -4.04
C LEU A 108 5.67 -1.31 -4.01
N ILE A 109 5.05 -2.18 -4.81
CA ILE A 109 5.41 -3.61 -4.87
C ILE A 109 6.62 -3.87 -5.80
N SER A 110 6.88 -3.04 -6.81
CA SER A 110 8.00 -3.23 -7.74
C SER A 110 9.31 -2.65 -7.19
N GLU A 111 9.25 -1.54 -6.45
CA GLU A 111 10.45 -0.87 -5.92
C GLU A 111 10.73 -1.19 -4.43
N VAL A 112 9.70 -1.50 -3.62
CA VAL A 112 9.87 -1.68 -2.16
C VAL A 112 9.81 -3.15 -1.72
N PHE A 113 9.13 -4.02 -2.46
CA PHE A 113 9.01 -5.45 -2.13
C PHE A 113 10.34 -6.23 -2.14
N PRO A 114 11.34 -5.92 -3.00
CA PRO A 114 12.67 -6.54 -2.93
C PRO A 114 13.45 -6.19 -1.65
N ILE A 115 13.15 -5.02 -1.05
CA ILE A 115 13.87 -4.49 0.12
C ILE A 115 13.30 -5.06 1.42
N PHE A 116 12.01 -5.40 1.46
CA PHE A 116 11.37 -5.94 2.66
C PHE A 116 11.62 -7.45 2.87
N PHE A 117 11.84 -8.22 1.80
CA PHE A 117 12.10 -9.67 1.91
C PHE A 117 13.53 -10.01 2.33
N SER A 118 14.46 -9.05 2.30
CA SER A 118 15.86 -9.23 2.72
C SER A 118 16.12 -8.88 4.19
N LEU A 119 15.10 -8.46 4.94
CA LEU A 119 15.22 -8.06 6.36
C LEU A 119 14.42 -8.95 7.33
N THR A 120 13.84 -10.04 6.85
CA THR A 120 13.26 -11.08 7.69
C THR A 120 13.73 -12.46 7.22
N SER A 121 15.03 -12.68 7.40
CA SER A 121 15.70 -13.99 7.40
C SER A 121 16.74 -13.97 8.51
#